data_AF-F0IZV0-F1
#
_entry.id   AF-F0IZV0-F1
#
_cell.length_a   1.000
_cell.length_b   1.000
_cell.length_c   1.000
_cell.angle_alpha   90.00
_cell.angle_beta   90.00
_cell.angle_gamma   90.00
#
_symmetry.space_group_name_H-M   'P 1'
#
loop_
_entity.id
_entity.type
_entity.pdbx_description
1 polymer ?
#
loop_
_entity_poly.entity_id
_entity_poly.type
_entity_poly.pdbx_seq_one_letter_code
_entity_poly.pdbx_strand_id
1 'polypeptide(L)' 'MRASSRGGRTTKIHAVADEQGRIAAVLLTPGQASDISGTRALLPTMPPPEDPIAAKAYDADDLRAFLTPKAPGQ' A
#
# COMPACT_ATOMS: atom_id res chain seq x y z
N MET A 1 3.24 -18.81 -9.07
CA MET A 1 4.68 -18.83 -8.70
C MET A 1 4.92 -17.66 -7.75
N ARG A 2 5.16 -17.89 -6.45
CA ARG A 2 5.50 -16.80 -5.51
C ARG A 2 7.00 -16.56 -5.55
N ALA A 3 7.43 -15.36 -5.91
CA ALA A 3 8.81 -14.94 -5.77
C ALA A 3 9.12 -14.79 -4.27
N SER A 4 9.63 -15.85 -3.64
CA SER A 4 10.24 -15.78 -2.32
C SER A 4 11.74 -15.71 -2.53
N SER A 5 12.30 -14.51 -2.62
CA SER A 5 13.75 -14.38 -2.63
C SER A 5 14.24 -14.57 -1.19
N ARG A 6 15.26 -15.41 -0.98
CA ARG A 6 15.66 -15.92 0.34
C ARG A 6 16.60 -14.99 1.11
N GLY A 7 16.34 -13.68 1.05
CA GLY A 7 16.92 -12.71 1.99
C GLY A 7 18.17 -11.99 1.49
N GLY A 8 18.08 -10.66 1.44
CA GLY A 8 19.14 -9.75 1.83
C GLY A 8 18.70 -9.05 3.12
N ARG A 9 19.63 -8.45 3.88
CA ARG A 9 19.36 -7.62 5.07
C ARG A 9 18.70 -6.28 4.70
N THR A 10 17.69 -6.29 3.85
CA THR A 10 17.05 -5.08 3.34
C THR A 10 15.69 -4.89 3.97
N THR A 11 15.30 -3.63 4.12
CA THR A 11 14.01 -3.21 4.65
C THR A 11 13.27 -2.45 3.56
N LYS A 12 12.00 -2.74 3.37
CA LYS A 12 11.11 -1.93 2.55
C LYS A 12 10.43 -0.88 3.43
N ILE A 13 10.28 0.32 2.88
CA ILE A 13 9.54 1.42 3.49
C ILE A 13 8.29 1.61 2.63
N HIS A 14 7.13 1.29 3.20
CA HIS A 14 5.84 1.66 2.63
C HIS A 14 5.44 2.97 3.28
N ALA A 15 5.16 3.99 2.49
CA ALA A 15 4.76 5.29 2.99
C ALA A 15 3.57 5.82 2.20
N VAL A 16 2.65 6.47 2.89
CA VAL A 16 1.60 7.29 2.29
C VAL A 16 1.94 8.74 2.59
N ALA A 17 1.87 9.59 1.57
CA ALA A 17 2.05 11.01 1.70
C ALA A 17 0.79 11.75 1.26
N ASP A 18 0.56 12.92 1.82
CA ASP A 18 -0.47 13.84 1.36
C ASP A 18 -0.04 14.54 0.06
N GLU A 19 -0.91 15.39 -0.47
CA GLU A 19 -0.69 16.14 -1.71
C GLU A 19 0.46 17.17 -1.62
N GLN A 20 0.94 17.51 -0.42
CA GLN A 20 2.14 18.33 -0.22
C GLN A 20 3.42 17.50 -0.03
N GLY A 21 3.32 16.17 -0.12
CA GLY A 21 4.44 15.25 0.06
C GLY A 21 4.81 15.01 1.52
N ARG A 22 3.96 15.38 2.48
CA ARG A 22 4.18 15.09 3.90
C ARG A 22 3.76 13.65 4.19
N ILE A 23 4.64 12.89 4.82
CA ILE A 23 4.38 11.48 5.14
C ILE A 23 3.34 11.39 6.25
N ALA A 24 2.18 10.81 5.93
CA ALA A 24 1.06 10.61 6.85
C ALA A 24 1.14 9.27 7.59
N ALA A 25 1.69 8.23 6.96
CA ALA A 25 1.86 6.92 7.56
C ALA A 25 3.05 6.17 6.96
N VAL A 26 3.72 5.34 7.79
CA VAL A 26 4.84 4.49 7.38
C VAL A 26 4.70 3.10 7.96
N LEU A 27 4.99 2.09 7.13
CA LEU A 27 5.17 0.71 7.56
C LEU A 27 6.52 0.18 7.06
N LEU A 28 7.29 -0.38 7.98
CA LEU A 28 8.54 -1.08 7.67
C LEU A 28 8.28 -2.57 7.56
N THR A 29 8.76 -3.20 6.50
CA THR A 29 8.69 -4.65 6.33
C THR A 29 10.03 -5.23 5.92
N PRO A 30 10.27 -6.54 6.14
CA PRO A 30 11.41 -7.21 5.54
C PRO A 30 11.43 -6.99 4.02
N GLY A 31 12.61 -6.88 3.42
CA GLY A 31 12.76 -6.57 1.99
C GLY A 31 12.13 -7.60 1.05
N GLN A 32 11.85 -8.79 1.57
CA GLN A 32 11.18 -9.88 0.86
C GLN A 32 9.66 -9.82 0.92
N ALA A 33 9.09 -8.90 1.70
CA ALA A 33 7.67 -8.67 1.71
C ALA A 33 7.22 -8.13 0.35
N SER A 34 6.06 -8.61 -0.10
CA SER A 34 5.38 -8.04 -1.27
C SER A 34 4.84 -6.66 -0.93
N ASP A 35 4.89 -5.76 -1.91
CA ASP A 35 4.39 -4.40 -1.79
C ASP A 35 2.89 -4.38 -1.45
N ILE A 36 2.11 -5.30 -2.05
CA ILE A 36 0.68 -5.45 -1.76
C ILE A 36 0.41 -5.84 -0.30
N SER A 37 1.24 -6.72 0.28
CA SER A 37 1.09 -7.08 1.69
C SER A 37 1.36 -5.88 2.60
N GLY A 38 2.34 -5.04 2.25
CA GLY A 38 2.62 -3.80 2.97
C GLY A 38 1.45 -2.82 2.90
N THR A 39 0.90 -2.61 1.71
CA THR A 39 -0.23 -1.68 1.52
C THR A 39 -1.51 -2.13 2.21
N ARG A 40 -1.82 -3.43 2.18
CA ARG A 40 -2.97 -3.99 2.91
C ARG A 40 -2.89 -3.79 4.42
N ALA A 41 -1.67 -3.74 4.98
CA ALA A 41 -1.46 -3.46 6.39
C ALA A 41 -1.46 -1.96 6.70
N LEU A 42 -1.02 -1.11 5.75
CA LEU A 42 -0.88 0.33 5.95
C LEU A 42 -2.17 1.12 5.70
N LEU A 43 -2.90 0.86 4.62
CA LEU A 43 -4.07 1.68 4.25
C LEU A 43 -5.21 1.68 5.28
N PRO A 44 -5.54 0.57 5.98
CA PRO A 44 -6.61 0.59 6.98
C PRO A 44 -6.34 1.51 8.18
N THR A 45 -5.11 2.01 8.35
CA THR A 45 -4.76 2.94 9.43
C THR A 45 -4.98 4.40 9.05
N MET A 46 -5.52 4.67 7.86
CA MET A 46 -5.70 6.01 7.30
C MET A 46 -7.14 6.27 6.90
N PRO A 47 -7.58 7.55 6.86
CA PRO A 47 -8.82 7.89 6.20
C PRO A 47 -8.80 7.46 4.72
N PRO A 48 -9.95 7.09 4.13
CA PRO A 48 -10.04 6.77 2.71
C PRO A 48 -9.53 7.95 1.87
N PRO A 49 -8.60 7.73 0.93
CA PRO A 49 -8.14 8.77 0.02
C PRO A 49 -9.21 9.07 -1.04
N GLU A 50 -9.32 10.33 -1.46
CA GLU A 50 -10.25 10.74 -2.53
C GLU A 50 -9.67 10.38 -3.91
N ASP A 51 -8.43 10.79 -4.19
CA ASP A 51 -7.74 10.55 -5.47
C ASP A 51 -6.34 9.93 -5.25
N PRO A 52 -6.25 8.62 -4.95
CA PRO A 52 -4.98 7.97 -4.65
C PRO A 52 -4.08 7.80 -5.89
N ILE A 53 -2.82 8.23 -5.77
CA ILE A 53 -1.75 7.92 -6.73
C ILE A 53 -0.81 6.90 -6.10
N ALA A 54 -0.50 5.82 -6.81
CA ALA A 54 0.40 4.78 -6.33
C ALA A 54 1.35 4.26 -7.41
N ALA A 55 2.51 3.77 -6.99
CA ALA A 55 3.45 3.10 -7.88
C ALA A 55 2.84 1.81 -8.48
N LYS A 56 3.30 1.41 -9.67
CA LYS A 56 2.79 0.22 -10.39
C LYS A 56 2.87 -1.09 -9.58
N ALA A 57 3.81 -1.21 -8.64
CA ALA A 57 3.92 -2.37 -7.75
C ALA A 57 2.71 -2.52 -6.80
N TYR A 58 1.91 -1.46 -6.63
CA TYR A 58 0.66 -1.44 -5.87
C TYR A 58 -0.58 -1.62 -6.76
N ASP A 59 -0.41 -1.96 -8.03
CA ASP A 59 -1.54 -2.17 -8.92
C ASP A 59 -2.09 -3.60 -8.76
N ALA A 60 -3.08 -3.75 -7.89
CA ALA A 60 -3.80 -5.00 -7.66
C ALA A 60 -5.31 -4.76 -7.59
N ASP A 61 -6.10 -5.67 -8.17
CA ASP A 61 -7.56 -5.52 -8.30
C ASP A 61 -8.26 -5.39 -6.95
N ASP A 62 -7.82 -6.15 -5.96
CA ASP A 62 -8.34 -6.10 -4.60
C ASP A 62 -8.05 -4.76 -3.93
N LEU A 63 -6.89 -4.16 -4.21
CA LEU A 63 -6.51 -2.86 -3.70
C LEU A 63 -7.31 -1.74 -4.36
N ARG A 64 -7.53 -1.83 -5.68
CA ARG A 64 -8.43 -0.92 -6.41
C ARG A 64 -9.86 -1.00 -5.86
N ALA A 65 -10.35 -2.21 -5.59
CA ALA A 65 -11.67 -2.41 -5.01
C ALA A 65 -11.78 -1.81 -3.59
N PHE A 66 -10.72 -1.93 -2.77
CA PHE A 66 -10.65 -1.31 -1.45
C PHE A 66 -10.67 0.23 -1.51
N LEU A 67 -10.00 0.81 -2.51
CA LEU A 67 -9.89 2.26 -2.69
C LEU A 67 -11.09 2.89 -3.41
N THR A 68 -11.92 2.09 -4.08
CA THR A 68 -13.08 2.61 -4.81
C THR A 68 -14.20 2.91 -3.80
N PRO A 69 -14.70 4.15 -3.72
CA PRO A 69 -15.82 4.48 -2.85
C PRO A 69 -17.03 3.59 -3.19
N LYS A 70 -17.62 2.96 -2.17
CA LYS A 70 -18.91 2.26 -2.36
C LYS A 70 -19.97 3.32 -2.63
N ALA A 71 -20.70 3.18 -3.74
CA ALA A 71 -21.80 4.08 -4.07
C ALA A 71 -22.79 4.18 -2.88
N PRO A 72 -23.37 5.36 -2.60
CA PRO A 72 -24.34 5.50 -1.52
C PRO A 72 -25.53 4.57 -1.79
N GLY A 73 -25.78 3.61 -0.88
CA GLY A 73 -26.91 2.66 -0.96
C GLY A 73 -26.56 1.16 -0.98
N GLN A 74 -25.31 0.77 -0.69
CA GLN A 74 -24.91 -0.64 -0.52
C GLN A 74 -24.35 -0.97 0.85
#